data_AF-A0A3D0MAA4-F1
#
_entry.id   AF-A0A3D0MAA4-F1
#
_cell.length_a   1.000
_cell.length_b   1.000
_cell.length_c   1.000
_cell.angle_alpha   90.00
_cell.angle_beta   90.00
_cell.angle_gamma   90.00
#
_symmetry.space_group_name_H-M   'P 1'
#
loop_
_entity.id
_entity.type
_entity.pdbx_description
1 polymer ?
#
loop_
_entity_poly.entity_id
_entity_poly.type
_entity_poly.pdbx_seq_one_letter_code
_entity_poly.pdbx_strand_id
1 'polypeptide(L)'
;MMKIAVSSYSFSQAQRDERHMNLFDMIKKAKELGFEGFEVVDFNFKSTCPEGTSLIEYAKQVKEACAKEGLTITSYTTSADF
;
A
#
# COMPACT_ATOMS: atom_id res chain seq x y z
N MET A 1 1.16 24.00 -4.87
CA MET A 1 0.78 23.61 -3.50
C MET A 1 1.49 22.30 -3.14
N MET A 2 1.79 22.05 -1.86
CA MET A 2 2.52 20.85 -1.43
C MET A 2 1.62 19.61 -1.51
N LYS A 3 2.16 18.51 -2.06
CA LYS A 3 1.48 17.21 -2.13
C LYS A 3 1.85 16.36 -0.92
N ILE A 4 0.87 15.68 -0.33
CA ILE A 4 1.07 14.81 0.84
C ILE A 4 0.83 13.35 0.45
N ALA A 5 1.73 12.48 0.90
CA ALA A 5 1.66 11.04 0.72
C ALA A 5 1.56 10.31 2.07
N VAL A 6 1.04 9.09 2.05
CA VAL A 6 0.95 8.22 3.22
C VAL A 6 1.68 6.90 2.95
N SER A 7 2.36 6.36 3.96
CA SER A 7 2.97 5.04 3.90
C SER A 7 1.98 3.94 4.26
N SER A 8 2.03 2.81 3.56
CA SER A 8 1.27 1.61 3.93
C SER A 8 1.54 1.20 5.39
N TYR A 9 2.74 1.51 5.91
CA TYR A 9 3.09 1.26 7.30
C TYR A 9 2.15 1.96 8.29
N SER A 10 1.64 3.15 7.96
CA SER A 10 0.68 3.90 8.79
C SER A 10 -0.64 3.16 8.99
N PHE A 11 -0.95 2.16 8.15
CA PHE A 11 -2.13 1.30 8.27
C PHE A 11 -1.84 -0.05 8.94
N SER A 12 -0.61 -0.30 9.40
CA SER A 12 -0.21 -1.61 9.95
C SER A 12 -1.03 -2.02 11.18
N GLN A 13 -1.54 -1.07 11.97
CA GLN A 13 -2.48 -1.37 13.05
C GLN A 13 -3.79 -1.93 12.48
N ALA A 14 -4.37 -1.26 11.48
CA ALA A 14 -5.61 -1.72 10.84
C ALA A 14 -5.45 -3.03 10.06
N GLN A 15 -4.23 -3.36 9.64
CA GLN A 15 -3.91 -4.67 9.08
C GLN A 15 -3.93 -5.79 10.14
N ARG A 16 -3.43 -5.51 11.35
CA ARG A 16 -3.27 -6.52 12.42
C ARG A 16 -4.52 -6.71 13.28
N ASP A 17 -5.31 -5.66 13.45
CA ASP A 17 -6.55 -5.72 14.22
C ASP A 17 -7.68 -6.40 13.44
N GLU A 18 -8.87 -6.49 14.03
CA GLU A 18 -10.10 -7.08 13.47
C GLU A 18 -10.52 -6.54 12.08
N ARG A 19 -9.99 -5.39 11.66
CA ARG A 19 -10.22 -4.79 10.34
C ARG A 19 -9.55 -5.55 9.21
N HIS A 20 -8.42 -6.22 9.48
CA HIS A 20 -7.66 -7.01 8.51
C HIS A 20 -7.45 -6.33 7.15
N MET A 21 -7.16 -5.02 7.14
CA MET A 21 -7.00 -4.27 5.89
C MET A 21 -5.84 -4.84 5.08
N ASN A 22 -6.12 -5.23 3.83
CA ASN A 22 -5.07 -5.56 2.87
C ASN A 22 -4.59 -4.28 2.14
N LEU A 23 -3.58 -4.41 1.28
CA LEU A 23 -3.01 -3.26 0.59
C LEU A 23 -4.02 -2.49 -0.29
N PHE A 24 -5.02 -3.17 -0.86
CA PHE A 24 -6.07 -2.52 -1.65
C PHE A 24 -7.04 -1.70 -0.78
N ASP A 25 -7.33 -2.18 0.43
CA ASP A 25 -8.13 -1.42 1.40
C ASP A 25 -7.37 -0.17 1.86
N MET A 26 -6.06 -0.29 2.08
CA MET A 26 -5.18 0.84 2.42
C MET A 26 -5.14 1.89 1.31
N ILE A 27 -5.05 1.48 0.05
CA ILE A 27 -5.07 2.37 -1.12
C ILE A 27 -6.39 3.14 -1.19
N LYS A 28 -7.53 2.44 -1.08
CA LYS A 28 -8.84 3.10 -1.05
C LYS A 28 -8.97 4.08 0.12
N LYS A 29 -8.48 3.68 1.30
CA LYS A 29 -8.53 4.54 2.50
C LYS A 29 -7.63 5.76 2.35
N ALA A 30 -6.46 5.62 1.74
CA ALA A 30 -5.58 6.75 1.46
C ALA A 30 -6.28 7.79 0.57
N LYS A 31 -7.01 7.34 -0.45
CA LYS A 31 -7.83 8.24 -1.29
C LYS A 31 -8.97 8.89 -0.50
N GLU A 32 -9.70 8.13 0.30
CA GLU A 32 -10.78 8.63 1.17
C GLU A 32 -10.29 9.73 2.11
N LEU A 33 -9.06 9.59 2.63
CA LEU A 33 -8.42 10.54 3.54
C LEU A 33 -7.78 11.76 2.83
N GLY A 34 -7.83 11.81 1.49
CA GLY A 34 -7.37 12.96 0.70
C GLY A 34 -5.87 12.97 0.40
N PHE A 35 -5.15 11.86 0.57
CA PHE A 35 -3.76 11.76 0.15
C PHE A 35 -3.63 11.74 -1.38
N GLU A 36 -2.50 12.24 -1.88
CA GLU A 36 -2.17 12.28 -3.31
C GLU A 36 -1.09 11.25 -3.69
N GLY A 37 -0.39 10.72 -2.68
CA GLY A 37 0.65 9.72 -2.85
C GLY A 37 0.53 8.56 -1.86
N PHE A 38 1.08 7.42 -2.26
CA PHE A 38 1.09 6.20 -1.48
C PHE A 38 2.48 5.56 -1.54
N GLU A 39 3.08 5.36 -0.38
CA GLU A 39 4.31 4.57 -0.24
C GLU A 39 3.95 3.13 0.06
N VAL A 40 4.61 2.20 -0.63
CA VAL A 40 4.44 0.76 -0.45
C VAL A 40 5.60 0.22 0.38
N VAL A 41 5.32 -0.29 1.58
CA VAL A 41 6.32 -0.94 2.43
C VAL A 41 6.33 -2.45 2.17
N ASP A 42 7.53 -3.02 2.04
CA ASP A 42 7.74 -4.41 1.63
C ASP A 42 7.06 -5.43 2.56
N PHE A 43 7.06 -5.17 3.86
CA PHE A 43 6.35 -6.00 4.84
C PHE A 43 4.84 -6.02 4.59
N ASN A 44 4.19 -4.86 4.44
CA ASN A 44 2.75 -4.81 4.14
C ASN A 44 2.48 -5.50 2.78
N PHE A 45 3.28 -5.18 1.76
CA PHE A 45 3.15 -5.75 0.42
C PHE A 45 3.23 -7.28 0.41
N LYS A 46 4.27 -7.86 1.04
CA LYS A 46 4.44 -9.32 1.06
C LYS A 46 3.39 -10.01 1.92
N SER A 47 3.05 -9.45 3.08
CA SER A 47 2.08 -10.06 4.00
C SER A 47 0.63 -10.01 3.51
N THR A 48 0.30 -9.09 2.59
CA THR A 48 -1.04 -9.02 1.98
C THR A 48 -1.12 -9.65 0.59
N CYS A 49 -0.01 -10.20 0.07
CA CYS A 49 -0.01 -10.95 -1.18
C CYS A 49 -0.68 -12.31 -0.97
N PRO A 50 -1.74 -12.65 -1.73
CA PRO A 50 -2.39 -13.96 -1.60
C PRO A 50 -1.44 -15.11 -1.91
N GLU A 51 -1.61 -16.23 -1.19
CA GLU A 51 -0.85 -17.45 -1.43
C GLU A 51 -1.02 -17.93 -2.89
N GLY A 52 0.07 -18.40 -3.50
CA GLY A 52 0.08 -18.83 -4.91
C GLY A 52 0.12 -17.68 -5.93
N THR A 53 0.03 -16.42 -5.50
CA THR A 53 0.20 -15.26 -6.40
C THR A 53 1.67 -14.88 -6.52
N SER A 54 2.15 -14.69 -7.75
CA SER A 54 3.49 -14.14 -8.00
C SER A 54 3.57 -12.69 -7.53
N LEU A 55 4.66 -12.32 -6.86
CA LEU A 55 4.91 -10.93 -6.43
C LEU A 55 4.91 -9.94 -7.59
N ILE A 56 5.31 -10.36 -8.79
CA ILE A 56 5.28 -9.49 -9.99
C ILE A 56 3.84 -9.21 -10.41
N GLU A 57 2.97 -10.22 -10.40
CA GLU A 57 1.56 -10.02 -10.72
C GLU A 57 0.86 -9.20 -9.64
N TYR A 58 1.18 -9.45 -8.37
CA TYR A 58 0.67 -8.65 -7.27
C TYR A 58 1.13 -7.18 -7.38
N ALA A 59 2.38 -6.93 -7.75
CA ALA A 59 2.88 -5.56 -7.99
C ALA A 59 2.13 -4.84 -9.10
N LYS A 60 1.76 -5.54 -10.19
CA LYS A 60 0.94 -4.97 -11.27
C LYS A 60 -0.45 -4.58 -10.76
N GLN A 61 -1.10 -5.47 -10.00
CA GLN A 61 -2.40 -5.21 -9.40
C GLN A 61 -2.37 -4.01 -8.44
N VAL A 62 -1.34 -3.91 -7.61
CA VAL A 62 -1.16 -2.78 -6.68
C VAL A 62 -0.96 -1.47 -7.44
N LYS A 63 -0.14 -1.48 -8.51
CA LYS A 63 0.05 -0.32 -9.39
C LYS A 63 -1.25 0.13 -10.04
N GLU A 64 -2.03 -0.82 -10.56
CA GLU A 64 -3.33 -0.54 -11.17
C GLU A 64 -4.34 0.02 -10.16
N ALA A 65 -4.35 -0.51 -8.93
CA ALA A 65 -5.21 0.00 -7.85
C ALA A 65 -4.85 1.43 -7.46
N CYS A 66 -3.56 1.76 -7.28
CA CYS A 66 -3.13 3.13 -7.04
C CYS A 66 -3.53 4.06 -8.19
N ALA A 67 -3.29 3.64 -9.44
CA ALA A 67 -3.65 4.43 -10.61
C ALA A 67 -5.17 4.70 -10.70
N LYS A 68 -6.00 3.69 -10.40
CA LYS A 68 -7.46 3.80 -10.38
C LYS A 68 -7.95 4.83 -9.37
N GLU A 69 -7.32 4.91 -8.20
CA GLU A 69 -7.67 5.87 -7.15
C GLU A 69 -6.99 7.25 -7.32
N GLY A 70 -6.15 7.41 -8.36
CA GLY A 70 -5.41 8.64 -8.61
C GLY A 70 -4.26 8.88 -7.62
N LEU A 71 -3.73 7.82 -7.01
CA LEU A 71 -2.62 7.87 -6.06
C LEU A 71 -1.30 7.62 -6.77
N THR A 72 -0.34 8.53 -6.61
CA THR A 72 1.02 8.33 -7.11
C THR A 72 1.78 7.39 -6.18
N ILE A 73 2.35 6.29 -6.69
CA ILE A 73 3.30 5.50 -5.90
C ILE A 73 4.57 6.33 -5.73
N THR A 74 4.88 6.74 -4.49
CA THR A 74 5.99 7.67 -4.20
C THR A 74 7.30 6.94 -3.92
N SER A 75 7.21 5.74 -3.35
CA SER A 75 8.36 4.95 -2.91
C SER A 75 7.93 3.49 -2.72
N TYR A 76 8.90 2.59 -2.91
CA TYR A 76 8.84 1.22 -2.41
C TYR A 76 9.92 1.09 -1.34
N THR A 77 9.49 0.93 -0.09
CA THR A 77 10.38 0.95 1.07
C THR A 77 10.61 -0.47 1.56
N THR A 78 11.87 -0.87 1.65
CA THR A 78 12.27 -2.18 2.20
C THR A 78 12.82 -2.03 3.60
N SER A 79 12.64 -3.07 4.42
CA SER A 79 13.28 -3.15 5.73
C SER A 79 14.81 -3.07 5.59
N ALA A 80 15.45 -2.38 6.52
CA ALA A 80 16.91 -2.32 6.59
C ALA A 80 17.49 -3.63 7.13
N ASP A 81 18.64 -4.02 6.60
CA ASP A 81 19.39 -5.23 6.96
C ASP A 81 20.63 -4.81 7.74
N PHE A 82 20.62 -5.03 9.07
CA PHE A 82 21.69 -4.67 10.00
C PHE A 82 22.07 -5.85 10.89
#